data_AF-A0A9R0S1G8-F1
#
_entry.id   AF-A0A9R0S1G8-F1
#
_cell.length_a   1.000
_cell.length_b   1.000
_cell.length_c   1.000
_cell.angle_alpha   90.00
_cell.angle_beta   90.00
_cell.angle_gamma   90.00
#
_symmetry.space_group_name_H-M   'P 1'
#
loop_
_entity.id
_entity.type
_entity.pdbx_description
1 polymer ?
#
loop_
_entity_poly.entity_id
_entity_poly.type
_entity_poly.pdbx_seq_one_letter_code
_entity_poly.pdbx_strand_id
1 'polypeptide(L)'
;MKPIRFMGNGILGGDQLQNPDFYNWNKVYVRYCDGASFSGDAEAQAQDGTTLYFRGLRIYEAVIDELMEKGLTNATQALFTGCSAGALSMMLHCDDFRARFPQEVSVKCFADAGFFLDEKDISGKRSLWSLYDRVIHLQNVRKVLPKDCLANKEPTECFFPAELIKSIRTPMFILNPSYDSWQVVFNISSCF
;
A
#
# COMPACT_ATOMS: atom_id res chain seq x y z
N MET A 1 14.20 -22.30 -0.72
CA MET A 1 14.80 -21.22 -1.54
C MET A 1 15.99 -20.63 -0.81
N LYS A 2 17.11 -20.34 -1.48
CA LYS A 2 18.20 -19.57 -0.87
C LYS A 2 17.76 -18.09 -0.76
N PRO A 3 17.93 -17.43 0.38
CA PRO A 3 17.63 -16.01 0.49
C PRO A 3 18.50 -15.20 -0.47
N ILE A 4 17.86 -14.37 -1.30
CA ILE A 4 18.58 -13.40 -2.15
C ILE A 4 19.01 -12.26 -1.23
N ARG A 5 20.30 -11.94 -1.19
CA ARG A 5 20.78 -10.76 -0.48
C ARG A 5 20.22 -9.52 -1.15
N PHE A 6 19.27 -8.86 -0.49
CA PHE A 6 18.81 -7.53 -0.86
C PHE A 6 19.88 -6.53 -0.43
N MET A 7 20.66 -6.00 -1.38
CA MET A 7 21.45 -4.78 -1.15
C MET A 7 20.49 -3.60 -1.28
N GLY A 8 19.90 -3.19 -0.16
CA GLY A 8 18.97 -2.06 -0.15
C GLY A 8 19.66 -0.76 -0.54
N ASN A 9 18.90 0.16 -1.13
CA ASN A 9 19.31 1.53 -1.45
C ASN A 9 18.34 2.52 -0.78
N GLY A 10 18.72 3.80 -0.71
CA GLY A 10 17.91 4.84 -0.07
C GLY A 10 17.61 4.49 1.39
N ILE A 11 16.33 4.56 1.78
CA ILE A 11 15.88 4.27 3.15
C ILE A 11 16.19 2.83 3.63
N LEU A 12 16.38 1.88 2.69
CA LEU A 12 16.77 0.51 2.99
C LEU A 12 18.29 0.28 2.88
N GLY A 13 19.08 1.32 2.58
CA GLY A 13 20.53 1.25 2.50
C GLY A 13 21.20 1.14 3.88
N GLY A 14 22.34 0.46 3.93
CA GLY A 14 23.17 0.34 5.14
C GLY A 14 24.30 1.38 5.24
N ASP A 15 24.45 2.24 4.23
CA ASP A 15 25.46 3.30 4.22
C ASP A 15 24.97 4.52 5.01
N GLN A 16 25.65 4.84 6.11
CA GLN A 16 25.30 5.96 6.99
C GLN A 16 25.40 7.33 6.30
N LEU A 17 26.28 7.50 5.30
CA LEU A 17 26.41 8.78 4.60
C LEU A 17 25.22 9.05 3.68
N GLN A 18 24.58 7.98 3.18
CA GLN A 18 23.41 8.08 2.29
C GLN A 18 22.08 7.91 3.04
N ASN A 19 22.08 7.19 4.16
CA ASN A 19 20.90 6.90 4.99
C ASN A 19 21.18 7.22 6.48
N PRO A 20 21.44 8.48 6.83
CA PRO A 20 21.89 8.84 8.18
C PRO A 20 20.89 8.46 9.27
N ASP A 21 19.60 8.43 8.96
CA ASP A 21 18.53 8.18 9.92
C ASP A 21 18.25 6.68 10.15
N PHE A 22 18.33 5.85 9.10
CA PHE A 22 17.87 4.46 9.14
C PHE A 22 18.95 3.41 8.83
N TYR A 23 20.21 3.78 8.60
CA TYR A 23 21.27 2.85 8.18
C TYR A 23 21.42 1.63 9.10
N ASN A 24 21.20 1.79 10.41
CA ASN A 24 21.33 0.71 11.40
C ASN A 24 20.00 0.11 11.89
N TRP A 25 18.87 0.47 11.28
CA TRP A 25 17.58 -0.15 11.60
C TRP A 25 17.50 -1.59 11.06
N ASN A 26 16.65 -2.42 11.68
CA ASN A 26 16.18 -3.66 11.07
C ASN A 26 15.32 -3.31 9.84
N LYS A 27 15.59 -3.98 8.71
CA LYS A 27 14.98 -3.66 7.42
C LYS A 27 14.31 -4.88 6.84
N VAL A 28 13.08 -4.70 6.38
CA VAL A 28 12.30 -5.75 5.72
C VAL A 28 11.78 -5.20 4.40
N TYR A 29 11.96 -5.99 3.34
CA TYR A 29 11.41 -5.68 2.02
C TYR A 29 10.44 -6.80 1.63
N VAL A 30 9.18 -6.45 1.42
CA VAL A 30 8.12 -7.37 1.00
C VAL A 30 7.88 -7.16 -0.49
N ARG A 31 8.10 -8.20 -1.29
CA ARG A 31 7.89 -8.13 -2.75
C ARG A 31 6.39 -8.08 -3.03
N TYR A 32 5.98 -7.09 -3.83
CA TYR A 32 4.61 -6.97 -4.32
C TYR A 32 4.28 -8.08 -5.32
N CYS A 33 3.23 -8.85 -5.06
CA CYS A 33 2.84 -10.00 -5.89
C CYS A 33 1.34 -10.29 -5.95
N ASP A 34 0.47 -9.44 -5.37
CA ASP A 34 -0.97 -9.70 -5.31
C ASP A 34 -1.80 -8.91 -6.31
N GLY A 35 -1.31 -7.75 -6.77
CA GLY A 35 -1.99 -6.94 -7.78
C GLY A 35 -3.09 -6.01 -7.27
N ALA A 36 -3.30 -5.90 -5.94
CA ALA A 36 -4.19 -4.92 -5.34
C ALA A 36 -3.62 -4.33 -4.05
N SER A 37 -2.36 -3.88 -4.04
CA SER A 37 -1.78 -3.20 -2.87
C SER A 37 -1.95 -3.97 -1.55
N PHE A 38 -1.78 -5.30 -1.58
CA PHE A 38 -2.01 -6.21 -0.46
C PHE A 38 -3.41 -6.10 0.17
N SER A 39 -4.44 -5.81 -0.61
CA SER A 39 -5.81 -5.60 -0.10
C SER A 39 -6.82 -6.68 -0.51
N GLY A 40 -6.52 -7.43 -1.58
CA GLY A 40 -7.44 -8.41 -2.14
C GLY A 40 -7.52 -9.73 -1.35
N ASP A 41 -8.72 -10.30 -1.28
CA ASP A 41 -8.97 -11.67 -0.84
C ASP A 41 -10.16 -12.26 -1.63
N ALA A 42 -9.84 -12.82 -2.79
CA ALA A 42 -10.83 -13.36 -3.72
C ALA A 42 -10.26 -14.48 -4.59
N GLU A 43 -11.16 -15.20 -5.25
CA GLU A 43 -10.86 -16.14 -6.31
C GLU A 43 -11.66 -15.73 -7.54
N ALA A 44 -11.06 -15.87 -8.73
CA ALA A 44 -11.73 -15.63 -9.99
C ALA A 44 -11.38 -16.74 -10.99
N GLN A 45 -12.26 -16.98 -11.96
CA GLN A 45 -11.96 -17.89 -13.07
C GLN A 45 -11.50 -17.07 -14.28
N ALA A 46 -10.34 -17.42 -14.83
CA ALA A 46 -9.89 -16.92 -16.13
C ALA A 46 -10.70 -17.55 -17.27
N GLN A 47 -10.60 -16.98 -18.46
CA GLN A 47 -11.36 -17.45 -19.64
C GLN A 47 -11.00 -18.89 -20.05
N ASP A 48 -9.77 -19.33 -19.76
CA ASP A 48 -9.30 -20.69 -20.02
C ASP A 48 -9.65 -21.69 -18.91
N GLY A 49 -10.42 -21.26 -17.90
CA GLY A 49 -10.80 -22.07 -16.74
C GLY A 49 -9.74 -22.12 -15.63
N THR A 50 -8.63 -21.37 -15.76
CA THR A 50 -7.63 -21.27 -14.69
C THR A 50 -8.19 -20.46 -13.52
N THR A 51 -8.09 -21.01 -12.31
CA THR A 51 -8.44 -20.27 -11.09
C THR A 51 -7.32 -19.30 -10.72
N LEU A 52 -7.66 -18.01 -10.66
CA LEU A 52 -6.80 -16.93 -10.20
C LEU A 52 -7.03 -16.70 -8.70
N TYR A 53 -5.93 -16.62 -7.95
CA TYR A 53 -5.94 -16.40 -6.51
C TYR A 53 -5.44 -15.01 -6.17
N PHE A 54 -6.33 -14.16 -5.68
CA PHE A 54 -5.98 -12.84 -5.13
C PHE A 54 -5.86 -12.97 -3.61
N ARG A 55 -4.64 -12.79 -3.10
CA ARG A 55 -4.27 -13.11 -1.71
C ARG A 55 -3.54 -11.98 -1.00
N GLY A 56 -3.68 -10.76 -1.51
CA GLY A 56 -2.98 -9.59 -0.98
C GLY A 56 -3.14 -9.41 0.52
N LEU A 57 -4.37 -9.42 1.02
CA LEU A 57 -4.63 -9.26 2.44
C LEU A 57 -4.01 -10.39 3.26
N ARG A 58 -4.14 -11.64 2.82
CA ARG A 58 -3.58 -12.79 3.53
C ARG A 58 -2.05 -12.76 3.55
N ILE A 59 -1.42 -12.31 2.47
CA ILE A 59 0.03 -12.14 2.40
C ILE A 59 0.47 -11.07 3.39
N TYR A 60 -0.23 -9.93 3.46
CA TYR A 60 0.06 -8.90 4.46
C TYR A 60 -0.04 -9.45 5.89
N GLU A 61 -1.17 -10.07 6.24
CA GLU A 61 -1.40 -10.64 7.57
C GLU A 61 -0.29 -11.64 7.94
N ALA A 62 -0.02 -12.61 7.07
CA ALA A 62 1.00 -13.63 7.32
C ALA A 62 2.42 -13.06 7.47
N VAL A 63 2.79 -12.08 6.64
CA VAL A 63 4.11 -11.45 6.71
C VAL A 63 4.26 -10.65 8.00
N ILE A 64 3.27 -9.85 8.38
CA ILE A 64 3.35 -9.05 9.61
C ILE A 64 3.40 -9.98 10.83
N ASP A 65 2.57 -11.01 10.89
CA ASP A 65 2.57 -11.97 12.00
C ASP A 65 3.93 -12.68 12.12
N GLU A 66 4.52 -13.15 11.01
CA GLU A 66 5.85 -13.76 11.02
C GLU A 66 6.94 -12.77 11.48
N LEU A 67 6.87 -11.50 11.08
CA LEU A 67 7.84 -10.49 11.51
C LEU A 67 7.72 -10.18 13.01
N MET A 68 6.50 -10.14 13.54
CA MET A 68 6.25 -9.97 14.98
C MET A 68 6.96 -11.06 15.78
N GLU A 69 6.82 -12.32 15.35
CA GLU A 69 7.51 -13.47 15.97
C GLU A 69 9.03 -13.41 15.83
N LYS A 70 9.55 -12.87 14.71
CA LYS A 70 11.00 -12.71 14.49
C LYS A 70 11.62 -11.52 15.22
N GLY A 71 10.85 -10.82 16.06
CA GLY A 71 11.36 -9.79 16.96
C GLY A 71 10.88 -8.38 16.65
N LEU A 72 10.05 -8.17 15.62
CA LEU A 72 9.41 -6.86 15.41
C LEU A 72 8.56 -6.46 16.63
N THR A 73 7.99 -7.43 17.37
CA THR A 73 7.27 -7.18 18.62
C THR A 73 8.09 -6.45 19.69
N ASN A 74 9.43 -6.51 19.62
CA ASN A 74 10.33 -5.87 20.58
C ASN A 74 10.83 -4.49 20.11
N ALA A 75 10.33 -3.99 18.98
CA ALA A 75 10.74 -2.70 18.45
C ALA A 75 10.28 -1.55 19.35
N THR A 76 11.16 -0.58 19.59
CA THR A 76 10.83 0.68 20.28
C THR A 76 10.27 1.73 19.31
N GLN A 77 10.64 1.59 18.04
CA GLN A 77 10.16 2.41 16.93
C GLN A 77 9.91 1.52 15.72
N ALA A 78 8.81 1.76 15.00
CA ALA A 78 8.50 1.07 13.76
C ALA A 78 8.09 2.08 12.69
N LEU A 79 8.60 1.89 11.48
CA LEU A 79 8.21 2.67 10.31
C LEU A 79 7.63 1.71 9.28
N PHE A 80 6.35 1.89 8.95
CA PHE A 80 5.72 1.18 7.85
C PHE A 80 5.72 2.08 6.61
N THR A 81 6.34 1.61 5.53
CA THR A 81 6.51 2.41 4.32
C THR A 81 6.34 1.57 3.06
N GLY A 82 5.95 2.24 1.97
CA GLY A 82 5.91 1.66 0.64
C GLY A 82 5.98 2.76 -0.43
N CYS A 83 6.25 2.33 -1.66
CA CYS A 83 6.34 3.19 -2.84
C CYS A 83 5.23 2.81 -3.84
N SER A 84 4.60 3.78 -4.49
CA SER A 84 3.55 3.55 -5.50
C SER A 84 2.38 2.70 -4.94
N ALA A 85 2.06 1.56 -5.54
CA ALA A 85 1.06 0.62 -5.00
C ALA A 85 1.36 0.17 -3.56
N GLY A 86 2.64 0.14 -3.16
CA GLY A 86 3.05 -0.13 -1.78
C GLY A 86 2.72 1.02 -0.82
N ALA A 87 2.74 2.27 -1.28
CA ALA A 87 2.29 3.41 -0.46
C ALA A 87 0.78 3.35 -0.24
N LEU A 88 0.00 2.99 -1.26
CA LEU A 88 -1.44 2.74 -1.09
C LEU A 88 -1.70 1.57 -0.12
N SER A 89 -0.93 0.49 -0.23
CA SER A 89 -0.97 -0.63 0.72
C SER A 89 -0.71 -0.16 2.16
N MET A 90 0.33 0.65 2.32
CA MET A 90 0.67 1.24 3.61
C MET A 90 -0.49 2.07 4.16
N MET A 91 -1.13 2.93 3.36
CA MET A 91 -2.28 3.72 3.81
C MET A 91 -3.45 2.83 4.27
N LEU A 92 -3.78 1.79 3.50
CA LEU A 92 -4.87 0.86 3.81
C LEU A 92 -4.65 0.11 5.13
N HIS A 93 -3.39 -0.19 5.44
CA HIS A 93 -3.01 -1.05 6.56
C HIS A 93 -2.30 -0.31 7.71
N CYS A 94 -2.19 1.01 7.64
CA CYS A 94 -1.38 1.81 8.56
C CYS A 94 -1.86 1.65 10.02
N ASP A 95 -3.16 1.75 10.25
CA ASP A 95 -3.75 1.62 11.58
C ASP A 95 -3.77 0.15 12.06
N ASP A 96 -3.91 -0.84 11.16
CA ASP A 96 -3.77 -2.27 11.53
C ASP A 96 -2.34 -2.57 12.00
N PHE A 97 -1.35 -2.09 11.25
CA PHE A 97 0.05 -2.21 11.62
C PHE A 97 0.33 -1.56 12.96
N ARG A 98 -0.18 -0.34 13.20
CA ARG A 98 -0.06 0.34 14.50
C ARG A 98 -0.66 -0.46 15.65
N ALA A 99 -1.79 -1.14 15.40
CA ALA A 99 -2.50 -1.92 16.40
C ALA A 99 -1.73 -3.17 16.86
N ARG A 100 -0.70 -3.60 16.12
CA ARG A 100 0.17 -4.73 16.52
C ARG A 100 1.12 -4.40 17.66
N PHE A 101 1.26 -3.13 18.04
CA PHE A 101 2.22 -2.67 19.05
C PHE A 101 1.53 -2.07 20.28
N PRO A 102 2.17 -2.17 21.47
CA PRO A 102 1.78 -1.39 22.65
C PRO A 102 1.70 0.11 22.37
N GLN A 103 1.05 0.86 23.26
CA GLN A 103 0.82 2.29 23.03
C GLN A 103 2.10 3.14 23.08
N GLU A 104 3.12 2.64 23.79
CA GLU A 104 4.40 3.28 24.04
C GLU A 104 5.34 3.22 22.83
N VAL A 105 5.11 2.27 21.91
CA VAL A 105 5.95 2.12 20.72
C VAL A 105 5.62 3.22 19.71
N SER A 106 6.65 3.94 19.27
CA SER A 106 6.49 4.97 18.25
C SER A 106 6.38 4.33 16.87
N VAL A 107 5.14 4.12 16.41
CA VAL A 107 4.86 3.67 15.05
C VAL A 107 4.48 4.85 14.16
N LYS A 108 5.10 4.92 12.98
CA LYS A 108 4.80 5.92 11.95
C LYS A 108 4.62 5.27 10.60
N CYS A 109 3.91 5.96 9.73
CA CYS A 109 3.59 5.54 8.38
C CYS A 109 4.21 6.51 7.36
N PHE A 110 4.76 5.99 6.27
CA PHE A 110 5.38 6.83 5.23
C PHE A 110 4.99 6.37 3.83
N ALA A 111 4.21 7.20 3.14
CA ALA A 111 3.81 7.00 1.75
C ALA A 111 4.78 7.73 0.81
N ASP A 112 5.38 7.00 -0.12
CA ASP A 112 6.15 7.54 -1.22
C ASP A 112 5.43 7.30 -2.56
N ALA A 113 5.13 8.37 -3.30
CA ALA A 113 4.54 8.33 -4.65
C ALA A 113 3.27 7.46 -4.79
N GLY A 114 2.43 7.39 -3.74
CA GLY A 114 1.18 6.61 -3.74
C GLY A 114 -0.09 7.44 -3.60
N PHE A 115 0.00 8.76 -3.63
CA PHE A 115 -1.14 9.65 -3.49
C PHE A 115 -1.73 9.97 -4.87
N PHE A 116 -2.44 9.00 -5.45
CA PHE A 116 -3.10 9.16 -6.74
C PHE A 116 -4.41 9.93 -6.61
N LEU A 117 -4.69 10.74 -7.63
CA LEU A 117 -5.83 11.65 -7.67
C LEU A 117 -6.97 11.05 -8.50
N ASP A 118 -8.18 11.24 -7.98
CA ASP A 118 -9.41 10.91 -8.66
C ASP A 118 -9.85 12.07 -9.57
N GLU A 119 -9.21 12.14 -10.73
CA GLU A 119 -9.42 13.22 -11.69
C GLU A 119 -9.87 12.69 -13.06
N LYS A 120 -10.46 13.58 -13.84
CA LYS A 120 -10.76 13.29 -15.25
C LYS A 120 -9.48 13.41 -16.08
N ASP A 121 -9.30 12.47 -17.00
CA ASP A 121 -8.30 12.57 -18.06
C ASP A 121 -8.66 13.64 -19.10
N ILE A 122 -7.75 13.89 -20.04
CA ILE A 122 -7.93 14.87 -21.11
C ILE A 122 -9.12 14.58 -22.04
N SER A 123 -9.66 13.34 -22.03
CA SER A 123 -10.88 12.98 -22.75
C SER A 123 -12.16 13.19 -21.91
N GLY A 124 -12.01 13.65 -20.67
CA GLY A 124 -13.12 13.89 -19.73
C GLY A 124 -13.58 12.64 -18.99
N LYS A 125 -12.86 11.51 -19.08
CA LYS A 125 -13.21 10.24 -18.44
C LYS A 125 -12.44 10.05 -17.14
N ARG A 126 -12.99 9.27 -16.20
CA ARG A 126 -12.30 8.87 -14.97
C ARG A 126 -11.62 7.53 -15.18
N SER A 127 -10.53 7.52 -15.95
CA SER A 127 -9.83 6.29 -16.34
C SER A 127 -9.21 5.56 -15.14
N LEU A 128 -8.58 6.29 -14.22
CA LEU A 128 -8.01 5.71 -13.00
C LEU A 128 -9.10 5.16 -12.07
N TRP A 129 -10.21 5.90 -11.90
CA TRP A 129 -11.38 5.39 -11.18
C TRP A 129 -11.84 4.06 -11.73
N SER A 130 -11.99 3.96 -13.05
CA SER A 130 -12.44 2.73 -13.71
C SER A 130 -11.47 1.56 -13.50
N LEU A 131 -10.16 1.84 -13.40
CA LEU A 131 -9.17 0.83 -13.04
C LEU A 131 -9.35 0.37 -11.59
N TYR A 132 -9.43 1.31 -10.64
CA TYR A 132 -9.60 1.01 -9.23
C TYR A 132 -10.89 0.23 -8.97
N ASP A 133 -11.99 0.66 -9.57
CA ASP A 133 -13.29 -0.01 -9.51
C ASP A 133 -13.19 -1.49 -9.92
N ARG A 134 -12.54 -1.77 -11.06
CA ARG A 134 -12.29 -3.15 -11.51
C ARG A 134 -11.44 -3.95 -10.53
N VAL A 135 -10.37 -3.35 -9.98
CA VAL A 135 -9.49 -4.02 -9.00
C VAL A 135 -10.28 -4.36 -7.72
N ILE A 136 -11.05 -3.40 -7.23
CA ILE A 136 -11.85 -3.53 -6.00
C ILE A 136 -12.84 -4.67 -6.12
N HIS A 137 -13.57 -4.73 -7.23
CA HIS A 137 -14.59 -5.75 -7.48
C HIS A 137 -13.99 -7.12 -7.79
N LEU A 138 -12.94 -7.18 -8.63
CA LEU A 138 -12.31 -8.45 -9.00
C LEU A 138 -11.61 -9.12 -7.81
N GLN A 139 -10.94 -8.33 -6.97
CA GLN A 139 -10.13 -8.86 -5.87
C GLN A 139 -10.80 -8.77 -4.50
N ASN A 140 -12.05 -8.31 -4.44
CA ASN A 140 -12.83 -8.16 -3.21
C ASN A 140 -12.10 -7.39 -2.10
N VAL A 141 -11.60 -6.20 -2.42
CA VAL A 141 -10.76 -5.42 -1.48
C VAL A 141 -11.57 -4.73 -0.37
N ARG A 142 -12.90 -4.86 -0.38
CA ARG A 142 -13.82 -4.15 0.52
C ARG A 142 -13.49 -4.34 2.00
N LYS A 143 -12.90 -5.48 2.38
CA LYS A 143 -12.56 -5.82 3.78
C LYS A 143 -11.57 -4.85 4.42
N VAL A 144 -10.66 -4.24 3.64
CA VAL A 144 -9.62 -3.34 4.18
C VAL A 144 -10.00 -1.86 4.11
N LEU A 145 -11.10 -1.52 3.44
CA LEU A 145 -11.53 -0.14 3.30
C LEU A 145 -12.09 0.41 4.62
N PRO A 146 -11.91 1.72 4.90
CA PRO A 146 -12.43 2.31 6.13
C PRO A 146 -13.95 2.18 6.24
N LYS A 147 -14.42 1.66 7.38
CA LYS A 147 -15.85 1.40 7.62
C LYS A 147 -16.68 2.68 7.65
N ASP A 148 -16.11 3.75 8.18
CA ASP A 148 -16.69 5.09 8.23
C ASP A 148 -16.83 5.71 6.83
N CYS A 149 -15.87 5.48 5.94
CA CYS A 149 -16.00 5.87 4.54
C CYS A 149 -17.11 5.05 3.84
N LEU A 150 -17.08 3.72 3.98
CA LEU A 150 -18.06 2.81 3.38
C LEU A 150 -19.51 3.02 3.87
N ALA A 151 -19.70 3.74 4.98
CA ALA A 151 -21.03 4.07 5.47
C ALA A 151 -21.76 5.08 4.57
N ASN A 152 -21.02 5.92 3.83
CA ASN A 152 -21.58 7.05 3.08
C ASN A 152 -21.09 7.16 1.63
N LYS A 153 -20.10 6.35 1.23
CA LYS A 153 -19.42 6.44 -0.07
C LYS A 153 -19.26 5.09 -0.73
N GLU A 154 -19.08 5.11 -2.05
CA GLU A 154 -18.77 3.90 -2.82
C GLU A 154 -17.38 3.35 -2.46
N PRO A 155 -17.17 2.03 -2.52
CA PRO A 155 -15.86 1.42 -2.28
C PRO A 155 -14.72 2.04 -3.09
N THR A 156 -14.99 2.42 -4.34
CA THR A 156 -14.02 3.06 -5.23
C THR A 156 -13.56 4.41 -4.70
N GLU A 157 -14.45 5.23 -4.13
CA GLU A 157 -14.04 6.47 -3.45
C GLU A 157 -13.13 6.18 -2.27
N CYS A 158 -13.52 5.21 -1.43
CA CYS A 158 -12.78 4.87 -0.22
C CYS A 158 -11.41 4.25 -0.46
N PHE A 159 -11.14 3.78 -1.68
CA PHE A 159 -9.83 3.27 -2.09
C PHE A 159 -8.89 4.38 -2.57
N PHE A 160 -9.40 5.55 -2.96
CA PHE A 160 -8.56 6.69 -3.32
C PHE A 160 -7.91 7.32 -2.09
N PRO A 161 -6.60 7.66 -2.16
CA PRO A 161 -5.86 8.27 -1.05
C PRO A 161 -6.54 9.49 -0.43
N ALA A 162 -7.14 10.38 -1.24
CA ALA A 162 -7.78 11.59 -0.76
C ALA A 162 -8.94 11.34 0.22
N GLU A 163 -9.66 10.23 0.08
CA GLU A 163 -10.69 9.80 1.03
C GLU A 163 -10.10 8.90 2.12
N LEU A 164 -9.24 7.97 1.74
CA LEU A 164 -8.63 7.00 2.65
C LEU A 164 -7.91 7.65 3.83
N ILE A 165 -7.13 8.71 3.59
CA ILE A 165 -6.37 9.38 4.66
C ILE A 165 -7.25 10.00 5.75
N LYS A 166 -8.53 10.29 5.45
CA LYS A 166 -9.44 10.92 6.42
C LYS A 166 -9.75 9.99 7.59
N SER A 167 -9.59 8.69 7.39
CA SER A 167 -9.88 7.65 8.38
C SER A 167 -8.62 7.15 9.11
N ILE A 168 -7.41 7.51 8.65
CA ILE A 168 -6.14 7.08 9.24
C ILE A 168 -5.82 7.92 10.47
N ARG A 169 -5.55 7.27 11.60
CA ARG A 169 -5.22 7.93 12.88
C ARG A 169 -3.73 7.95 13.18
N THR A 170 -3.01 6.95 12.70
CA THR A 170 -1.58 6.83 12.93
C THR A 170 -0.82 7.94 12.20
N PRO A 171 0.18 8.59 12.84
CA PRO A 171 0.94 9.65 12.20
C PRO A 171 1.57 9.18 10.88
N MET A 172 1.22 9.88 9.80
CA MET A 172 1.68 9.57 8.46
C MET A 172 2.41 10.74 7.82
N PHE A 173 3.46 10.44 7.05
CA PHE A 173 4.12 11.38 6.16
C PHE A 173 3.83 10.99 4.71
N ILE A 174 3.50 11.96 3.87
CA ILE A 174 3.20 11.75 2.45
C ILE A 174 4.24 12.51 1.63
N LEU A 175 5.05 11.77 0.89
CA LEU A 175 5.92 12.30 -0.16
C LEU A 175 5.28 11.94 -1.49
N ASN A 176 4.88 12.94 -2.27
CA ASN A 176 4.36 12.71 -3.60
C ASN A 176 4.87 13.80 -4.54
N PRO A 177 5.37 13.46 -5.75
CA PRO A 177 5.71 14.48 -6.74
C PRO A 177 4.44 15.20 -7.21
N SER A 178 4.56 16.49 -7.52
CA SER A 178 3.45 17.27 -8.10
C SER A 178 3.00 16.73 -9.46
N TYR A 179 3.92 16.10 -10.19
CA TYR A 179 3.68 15.48 -11.50
C TYR A 179 4.16 14.04 -11.46
N ASP A 180 3.41 13.18 -10.77
CA ASP A 180 3.67 11.76 -10.71
C ASP A 180 3.57 11.14 -12.12
N SER A 181 4.59 10.39 -12.54
CA SER A 181 4.66 9.85 -13.90
C SER A 181 3.56 8.84 -14.18
N TRP A 182 3.12 8.08 -13.18
CA TRP A 182 2.03 7.13 -13.32
C TRP A 182 0.68 7.86 -13.40
N GLN A 183 0.44 8.85 -12.53
CA GLN A 183 -0.74 9.71 -12.63
C GLN A 183 -0.85 10.41 -13.98
N VAL A 184 0.27 10.96 -14.49
CA VAL A 184 0.32 11.65 -15.78
C VAL A 184 -0.07 10.70 -16.92
N VAL A 185 0.36 9.44 -16.88
CA VAL A 185 -0.08 8.44 -17.85
C VAL A 185 -1.60 8.31 -17.81
N PHE A 186 -2.23 8.13 -16.65
CA PHE A 186 -3.69 8.01 -16.57
C PHE A 186 -4.46 9.27 -16.97
N ASN A 187 -3.85 10.44 -16.82
CA ASN A 187 -4.47 11.71 -17.19
C ASN A 187 -4.33 12.04 -18.69
N ILE A 188 -3.25 11.57 -19.36
CA ILE A 188 -2.90 11.97 -20.75
C ILE A 188 -3.09 10.83 -21.77
N SER A 189 -3.03 9.56 -21.36
CA SER A 189 -3.01 8.40 -22.28
C SER A 189 -4.31 8.15 -23.07
N SER A 190 -5.34 8.97 -22.90
CA SER A 190 -6.60 8.86 -23.67
C SER A 190 -6.48 9.35 -25.13
N CYS A 191 -5.30 9.79 -25.57
CA CYS A 191 -5.07 10.36 -26.91
C CYS A 191 -4.15 9.53 -27.83
N PHE A 192 -3.77 8.29 -27.48
CA PHE A 192 -2.96 7.42 -28.34
C PHE A 192 -3.61 6.06 -28.56
#